data_AF-A0A923KHW1-F1
#
_entry.id   AF-A0A923KHW1-F1
#
_cell.length_a   1.000
_cell.length_b   1.000
_cell.length_c   1.000
_cell.angle_alpha   90.00
_cell.angle_beta   90.00
_cell.angle_gamma   90.00
#
_symmetry.space_group_name_H-M   'P 1'
#
loop_
_entity.id
_entity.type
_entity.pdbx_description
1 polymer ?
#
loop_
_entity_poly.entity_id
_entity_poly.type
_entity_poly.pdbx_seq_one_letter_code
_entity_poly.pdbx_strand_id
1 'polypeptide(L)'
;MKYLKTFLLSLCIPLLALASASSYAFGNSTYTYLRCFYRTNASNLTPATTYVWGRDPSSNDYYRINGYWYSNVDLNNMFYSATTQATLQSVCQSTLSSQGIKAPVAMYAAADSSASLNHTVWTLDQVTQNGSINKIVAFGDSLSDMQNMYNATDWVLPNKNSYFAGRFSNDKNWLDYLSANLNLPIYNWAVAGAAADTYFVIPDVSQQVASWVSYTRNAPNYQPQNTLFTLLIGGNDLVNYGRTVATIIAAEQKALTNLIAAGGKNILLVNLPDVSRAPVFATRTDAASVKEQVEQLNQQQADMVATFKANYGNNINIRIFDANSLFTDLLNNPSKYGVNNTTQSCLNISSSSTLNYTYAWSPRSNCTNADTFVFWDLLHPTTHTHKLLGDNATNFARANFNIGSN
;
A
#
# COMPACT_ATOMS: atom_id res chain seq x y z
N MET A 1 25.04 -5.34 2.97
CA MET A 1 24.33 -6.35 3.78
C MET A 1 24.62 -6.27 5.28
N LYS A 2 25.88 -6.18 5.76
CA LYS A 2 26.19 -6.09 7.22
C LYS A 2 25.58 -4.86 7.92
N TYR A 3 25.52 -3.72 7.24
CA TYR A 3 24.98 -2.45 7.80
C TYR A 3 23.44 -2.38 7.85
N LEU A 4 22.74 -3.05 6.92
CA LEU A 4 21.28 -3.15 6.92
C LEU A 4 20.77 -4.01 8.08
N LYS A 5 21.55 -5.04 8.44
CA LYS A 5 21.31 -5.92 9.59
C LYS A 5 21.25 -5.12 10.88
N THR A 6 22.18 -4.20 11.12
CA THR A 6 22.20 -3.36 12.33
C THR A 6 21.14 -2.25 12.30
N PHE A 7 20.85 -1.68 11.12
CA PHE A 7 19.92 -0.56 10.98
C PHE A 7 18.44 -0.99 11.08
N LEU A 8 18.04 -2.10 10.46
CA LEU A 8 16.68 -2.65 10.62
C LEU A 8 16.48 -3.29 12.01
N LEU A 9 17.47 -3.96 12.60
CA LEU A 9 17.33 -4.43 13.99
C LEU A 9 17.24 -3.28 15.00
N SER A 10 17.76 -2.09 14.70
CA SER A 10 17.70 -0.91 15.58
C SER A 10 16.37 -0.15 15.48
N LEU A 11 15.73 -0.13 14.30
CA LEU A 11 14.49 0.64 14.06
C LEU A 11 13.22 -0.20 14.22
N CYS A 12 13.32 -1.52 14.10
CA CYS A 12 12.16 -2.43 14.03
C CYS A 12 11.89 -3.18 15.35
N ILE A 13 12.39 -2.67 16.48
CA ILE A 13 12.29 -3.34 17.79
C ILE A 13 10.85 -3.52 18.30
N PRO A 14 9.78 -2.82 17.84
CA PRO A 14 8.43 -3.20 18.24
C PRO A 14 7.70 -4.12 17.24
N LEU A 15 8.35 -4.61 16.16
CA LEU A 15 7.63 -5.39 15.13
C LEU A 15 7.29 -6.84 15.53
N LEU A 16 7.74 -7.28 16.70
CA LEU A 16 7.46 -8.62 17.25
C LEU A 16 6.42 -8.55 18.37
N ALA A 17 5.28 -7.96 18.08
CA ALA A 17 4.03 -8.44 18.65
C ALA A 17 3.27 -9.15 17.53
N LEU A 18 3.73 -10.37 17.18
CA LEU A 18 2.79 -11.37 16.69
C LEU A 18 1.74 -11.45 17.79
N ALA A 19 0.53 -10.94 17.50
CA ALA A 19 -0.61 -11.12 18.37
C ALA A 19 -0.77 -12.63 18.58
N SER A 20 -0.28 -13.11 19.72
CA SER A 20 -0.65 -14.42 20.21
C SER A 20 -2.18 -14.41 20.29
N ALA A 21 -2.80 -15.52 19.91
CA ALA A 21 -4.26 -15.66 19.83
C ALA A 21 -4.92 -15.68 21.22
N SER A 22 -4.58 -14.73 22.10
CA SER A 22 -5.39 -14.38 23.25
C SER A 22 -6.64 -13.63 22.75
N SER A 23 -7.76 -13.92 23.39
CA SER A 23 -9.06 -13.32 23.12
C SER A 23 -9.04 -11.83 23.43
N TYR A 24 -8.59 -11.00 22.50
CA TYR A 24 -8.72 -9.55 22.63
C TYR A 24 -10.17 -9.18 22.32
N ALA A 25 -10.93 -8.87 23.37
CA ALA A 25 -12.12 -8.05 23.23
C ALA A 25 -11.66 -6.65 22.79
N PHE A 26 -12.40 -6.01 21.89
CA PHE A 26 -12.13 -4.62 21.52
C PHE A 26 -11.99 -3.72 22.75
N GLY A 27 -11.24 -2.63 22.60
CA GLY A 27 -11.19 -1.59 23.61
C GLY A 27 -12.59 -1.04 23.94
N ASN A 28 -12.68 -0.32 25.06
CA ASN A 28 -13.93 0.33 25.44
C ASN A 28 -14.31 1.42 24.43
N SER A 29 -15.60 1.71 24.32
CA SER A 29 -16.08 2.87 23.57
C SER A 29 -15.42 4.15 24.08
N THR A 30 -14.86 4.92 23.16
CA THR A 30 -14.08 6.13 23.40
C THR A 30 -14.14 7.03 22.17
N TYR A 31 -13.25 8.01 22.11
CA TYR A 31 -12.96 8.80 20.92
C TYR A 31 -11.45 8.93 20.70
N THR A 32 -11.06 9.32 19.49
CA THR A 32 -9.72 9.76 19.14
C THR A 32 -9.80 11.04 18.28
N TYR A 33 -8.66 11.66 17.96
CA TYR A 33 -8.63 12.85 17.09
C TYR A 33 -8.16 12.51 15.68
N LEU A 34 -8.44 13.42 14.75
CA LEU A 34 -8.13 13.27 13.33
C LEU A 34 -6.90 14.11 12.95
N ARG A 35 -5.87 13.50 12.39
CA ARG A 35 -4.79 14.21 11.68
C ARG A 35 -5.14 14.33 10.21
N CYS A 36 -4.98 15.52 9.66
CA CYS A 36 -5.24 15.85 8.27
C CYS A 36 -3.94 16.27 7.60
N PHE A 37 -3.34 15.35 6.85
CA PHE A 37 -2.08 15.60 6.16
C PHE A 37 -2.32 16.33 4.84
N TYR A 38 -1.35 17.16 4.45
CA TYR A 38 -1.35 17.88 3.19
C TYR A 38 0.10 18.10 2.71
N ARG A 39 0.26 18.36 1.41
CA ARG A 39 1.55 18.76 0.85
C ARG A 39 1.92 20.17 1.27
N THR A 40 3.16 20.35 1.69
CA THR A 40 3.71 21.68 2.02
C THR A 40 4.05 22.50 0.77
N ASN A 41 4.19 21.83 -0.38
CA ASN A 41 4.51 22.45 -1.66
C ASN A 41 3.67 21.81 -2.78
N ALA A 42 3.16 22.62 -3.70
CA ALA A 42 2.33 22.16 -4.83
C ALA A 42 3.13 21.44 -5.94
N SER A 43 4.46 21.58 -5.95
CA SER A 43 5.33 20.94 -6.92
C SER A 43 5.32 19.42 -6.79
N ASN A 44 5.19 18.70 -7.92
CA ASN A 44 5.31 17.24 -7.97
C ASN A 44 6.75 16.73 -7.76
N LEU A 45 7.72 17.65 -7.66
CA LEU A 45 9.11 17.40 -7.30
C LEU A 45 9.37 17.46 -5.79
N THR A 46 8.42 17.97 -5.00
CA THR A 46 8.58 18.18 -3.55
C THR A 46 7.48 17.43 -2.80
N PRO A 47 7.69 16.14 -2.46
CA PRO A 47 6.68 15.29 -1.84
C PRO A 47 6.44 15.55 -0.35
N ALA A 48 7.12 16.53 0.24
CA ALA A 48 7.07 16.82 1.66
C ALA A 48 5.65 17.14 2.15
N THR A 49 5.20 16.40 3.16
CA THR A 49 3.91 16.58 3.81
C THR A 49 4.05 17.02 5.27
N THR A 50 3.00 17.64 5.78
CA THR A 50 2.79 17.89 7.21
C THR A 50 1.30 17.70 7.51
N TYR A 51 0.89 17.86 8.77
CA TYR A 51 -0.51 17.75 9.16
C TYR A 51 -0.99 18.90 10.02
N VAL A 52 -2.30 19.09 10.04
CA VAL A 52 -3.04 19.83 11.05
C VAL A 52 -4.05 18.91 11.72
N TRP A 53 -4.46 19.25 12.94
CA TRP A 53 -5.56 18.55 13.60
C TRP A 53 -6.90 18.95 12.96
N GLY A 54 -7.72 17.95 12.65
CA GLY A 54 -9.08 18.11 12.14
C GLY A 54 -9.92 18.97 13.09
N ARG A 55 -10.76 19.82 12.50
CA ARG A 55 -11.67 20.71 13.21
C ARG A 55 -13.11 20.34 12.92
N ASP A 56 -13.94 20.34 13.95
CA ASP A 56 -15.38 20.21 13.79
C ASP A 56 -15.92 21.40 13.00
N PRO A 57 -16.58 21.21 11.84
CA PRO A 57 -17.07 22.32 11.03
C PRO A 57 -18.13 23.19 11.73
N SER A 58 -18.81 22.67 12.75
CA SER A 58 -19.88 23.37 13.47
C SER A 58 -19.38 24.15 14.68
N SER A 59 -18.43 23.60 15.45
CA SER A 59 -17.93 24.24 16.68
C SER A 59 -16.52 24.80 16.57
N ASN A 60 -15.76 24.42 15.55
CA ASN A 60 -14.32 24.67 15.40
C ASN A 60 -13.44 24.05 16.51
N ASP A 61 -13.99 23.17 17.35
CA ASP A 61 -13.21 22.34 18.27
C ASP A 61 -12.40 21.28 17.52
N TYR A 62 -11.49 20.60 18.21
CA TYR A 62 -10.84 19.43 17.62
C TYR A 62 -11.88 18.35 17.28
N TYR A 63 -11.86 17.88 16.03
CA TYR A 63 -12.77 16.85 15.56
C TYR A 63 -12.48 15.53 16.27
N ARG A 64 -13.53 14.93 16.84
CA ARG A 64 -13.47 13.65 17.56
C ARG A 64 -14.12 12.56 16.74
N ILE A 65 -13.38 11.47 16.53
CA ILE A 65 -13.88 10.25 15.91
C ILE A 65 -14.35 9.34 17.05
N ASN A 66 -15.65 9.13 17.19
CA ASN A 66 -16.19 8.21 18.21
C ASN A 66 -16.07 6.76 17.73
N GLY A 67 -15.70 5.85 18.63
CA GLY A 67 -15.40 4.48 18.25
C GLY A 67 -14.67 3.71 19.34
N TYR A 68 -13.82 2.77 18.95
CA TYR A 68 -13.01 1.98 19.87
C TYR A 68 -11.73 1.50 19.19
N TRP A 69 -10.67 1.32 19.99
CA TRP A 69 -9.41 0.76 19.51
C TRP A 69 -9.48 -0.77 19.39
N TYR A 70 -8.69 -1.36 18.49
CA TYR A 70 -8.51 -2.81 18.41
C TYR A 70 -8.05 -3.37 19.77
N SER A 71 -7.05 -2.71 20.35
CA SER A 71 -6.39 -3.06 21.60
C SER A 71 -6.17 -1.79 22.44
N ASN A 72 -6.16 -1.92 23.76
CA ASN A 72 -5.87 -0.78 24.64
C ASN A 72 -4.36 -0.55 24.86
N VAL A 73 -3.50 -1.46 24.39
CA VAL A 73 -2.06 -1.48 24.73
C VAL A 73 -1.14 -1.58 23.51
N ASP A 74 -1.65 -1.97 22.35
CA ASP A 74 -0.79 -2.15 21.17
C ASP A 74 -0.48 -0.81 20.49
N LEU A 75 0.80 -0.62 20.18
CA LEU A 75 1.31 0.52 19.42
C LEU A 75 0.93 0.43 17.93
N ASN A 76 0.84 -0.79 17.40
CA ASN A 76 0.24 -1.05 16.10
C ASN A 76 -1.25 -1.27 16.34
N ASN A 77 -2.07 -0.28 16.02
CA ASN A 77 -3.47 -0.24 16.39
C ASN A 77 -4.34 0.28 15.26
N MET A 78 -5.61 -0.09 15.28
CA MET A 78 -6.64 0.36 14.33
C MET A 78 -7.85 0.86 15.11
N PHE A 79 -8.38 1.99 14.71
CA PHE A 79 -9.55 2.60 15.35
C PHE A 79 -10.82 2.26 14.57
N TYR A 80 -11.81 1.65 15.20
CA TYR A 80 -13.06 1.25 14.56
C TYR A 80 -14.13 2.30 14.85
N SER A 81 -14.78 2.80 13.80
CA SER A 81 -15.79 3.85 13.94
C SER A 81 -16.93 3.67 12.94
N ALA A 82 -18.12 4.14 13.28
CA ALA A 82 -19.21 4.32 12.32
C ALA A 82 -18.97 5.52 11.38
N THR A 83 -17.99 6.37 11.67
CA THR A 83 -17.62 7.51 10.81
C THR A 83 -17.12 7.01 9.46
N THR A 84 -17.74 7.50 8.38
CA THR A 84 -17.37 7.10 7.03
C THR A 84 -16.05 7.74 6.60
N GLN A 85 -15.31 7.07 5.71
CA GLN A 85 -14.11 7.65 5.10
C GLN A 85 -14.39 8.98 4.37
N ALA A 86 -15.56 9.10 3.71
CA ALA A 86 -15.99 10.34 3.06
C ALA A 86 -16.18 11.49 4.07
N THR A 87 -16.73 11.21 5.26
CA THR A 87 -16.83 12.19 6.35
C THR A 87 -15.43 12.61 6.82
N LEU A 88 -14.52 11.68 7.05
CA LEU A 88 -13.13 11.99 7.48
C LEU A 88 -12.42 12.88 6.45
N GLN A 89 -12.52 12.52 5.17
CA GLN A 89 -12.00 13.29 4.04
C GLN A 89 -12.60 14.70 4.01
N SER A 90 -13.92 14.83 4.17
CA SER A 90 -14.63 16.11 4.17
C SER A 90 -14.20 17.00 5.33
N VAL A 91 -14.11 16.46 6.55
CA VAL A 91 -13.62 17.17 7.73
C VAL A 91 -12.20 17.66 7.50
N CYS A 92 -11.31 16.82 6.97
CA CYS A 92 -9.95 17.24 6.67
C CYS A 92 -9.90 18.33 5.60
N GLN A 93 -10.64 18.19 4.50
CA GLN A 93 -10.64 19.21 3.46
C GLN A 93 -11.22 20.55 3.96
N SER A 94 -12.27 20.51 4.78
CA SER A 94 -12.84 21.68 5.44
C SER A 94 -11.81 22.35 6.36
N THR A 95 -11.13 21.54 7.19
CA THR A 95 -10.08 22.01 8.10
C THR A 95 -8.97 22.73 7.34
N LEU A 96 -8.43 22.12 6.29
CA LEU A 96 -7.37 22.73 5.47
C LEU A 96 -7.86 24.05 4.86
N SER A 97 -9.05 24.06 4.27
CA SER A 97 -9.62 25.25 3.62
C SER A 97 -9.85 26.40 4.62
N SER A 98 -10.34 26.09 5.83
CA SER A 98 -10.55 27.07 6.90
C SER A 98 -9.25 27.74 7.37
N GLN A 99 -8.10 27.07 7.19
CA GLN A 99 -6.77 27.58 7.52
C GLN A 99 -6.06 28.19 6.29
N GLY A 100 -6.77 28.39 5.18
CA GLY A 100 -6.21 28.96 3.95
C GLY A 100 -5.31 27.99 3.16
N ILE A 101 -5.27 26.71 3.54
CA ILE A 101 -4.49 25.68 2.85
C ILE A 101 -5.29 25.17 1.65
N LYS A 102 -4.81 25.47 0.45
CA LYS A 102 -5.45 25.07 -0.82
C LYS A 102 -5.07 23.65 -1.28
N ALA A 103 -4.14 23.00 -0.60
CA ALA A 103 -3.70 21.66 -0.94
C ALA A 103 -4.85 20.65 -0.69
N PRO A 104 -5.00 19.63 -1.56
CA PRO A 104 -5.89 18.51 -1.26
C PRO A 104 -5.37 17.73 -0.05
N VAL A 105 -6.29 17.01 0.62
CA VAL A 105 -5.90 16.05 1.68
C VAL A 105 -4.97 14.99 1.08
N ALA A 106 -3.79 14.84 1.68
CA ALA A 106 -2.79 13.86 1.29
C ALA A 106 -3.09 12.48 1.88
N MET A 107 -3.43 12.46 3.17
CA MET A 107 -3.90 11.30 3.93
C MET A 107 -4.53 11.80 5.23
N TYR A 108 -5.19 10.91 5.96
CA TYR A 108 -5.65 11.20 7.31
C TYR A 108 -5.47 9.98 8.22
N ALA A 109 -5.38 10.23 9.52
CA ALA A 109 -5.14 9.18 10.51
C ALA A 109 -5.77 9.53 11.85
N ALA A 110 -6.15 8.50 12.61
CA ALA A 110 -6.48 8.62 14.02
C ALA A 110 -5.20 8.81 14.85
N ALA A 111 -5.25 9.68 15.85
CA ALA A 111 -4.19 9.91 16.82
C ALA A 111 -4.71 10.63 18.06
N ASP A 112 -4.23 10.25 19.25
CA ASP A 112 -4.66 10.89 20.51
C ASP A 112 -3.78 12.08 20.89
N SER A 113 -2.55 12.13 20.40
CA SER A 113 -1.60 13.22 20.66
C SER A 113 -0.64 13.39 19.50
N SER A 114 0.23 14.41 19.52
CA SER A 114 1.29 14.59 18.53
C SER A 114 2.35 13.49 18.57
N ALA A 115 2.45 12.74 19.67
CA ALA A 115 3.40 11.63 19.83
C ALA A 115 2.85 10.28 19.30
N SER A 116 1.54 10.17 19.06
CA SER A 116 0.94 8.96 18.50
C SER A 116 1.46 8.67 17.08
N LEU A 117 1.53 7.40 16.68
CA LEU A 117 1.71 7.02 15.28
C LEU A 117 0.44 7.36 14.46
N ASN A 118 0.47 7.12 13.15
CA ASN A 118 -0.71 7.32 12.30
C ASN A 118 -1.57 6.05 12.30
N HIS A 119 -2.70 6.07 12.99
CA HIS A 119 -3.57 4.89 13.05
C HIS A 119 -4.66 4.93 11.97
N THR A 120 -4.89 3.77 11.34
CA THR A 120 -5.96 3.59 10.37
C THR A 120 -7.32 3.66 11.07
N VAL A 121 -8.29 4.34 10.45
CA VAL A 121 -9.69 4.35 10.91
C VAL A 121 -10.46 3.35 10.07
N TRP A 122 -10.86 2.22 10.66
CA TRP A 122 -11.75 1.23 10.06
C TRP A 122 -13.20 1.69 10.18
N THR A 123 -13.85 1.99 9.06
CA THR A 123 -15.29 2.25 9.02
C THR A 123 -16.05 0.93 9.16
N LEU A 124 -16.89 0.82 10.20
CA LEU A 124 -17.73 -0.33 10.48
C LEU A 124 -18.78 -0.55 9.39
N ASP A 125 -18.99 -1.83 9.05
CA ASP A 125 -20.01 -2.20 8.08
C ASP A 125 -21.41 -2.07 8.67
N GLN A 126 -22.36 -1.68 7.82
CA GLN A 126 -23.77 -1.63 8.20
C GLN A 126 -24.33 -3.04 8.39
N VAL A 127 -25.39 -3.16 9.19
CA VAL A 127 -26.09 -4.44 9.42
C VAL A 127 -26.69 -4.97 8.11
N THR A 128 -27.30 -4.09 7.33
CA THR A 128 -27.86 -4.43 6.01
C THR A 128 -26.78 -4.23 4.94
N GLN A 129 -26.43 -5.31 4.25
CA GLN A 129 -25.48 -5.29 3.14
C GLN A 129 -26.10 -5.97 1.92
N ASN A 130 -25.85 -5.41 0.73
CA ASN A 130 -26.42 -5.89 -0.54
C ASN A 130 -25.56 -6.97 -1.23
N GLY A 131 -24.50 -7.46 -0.58
CA GLY A 131 -23.59 -8.47 -1.13
C GLY A 131 -22.63 -7.96 -2.21
N SER A 132 -22.57 -6.65 -2.45
CA SER A 132 -21.57 -6.03 -3.31
C SER A 132 -20.27 -5.73 -2.54
N ILE A 133 -19.18 -5.58 -3.28
CA ILE A 133 -17.90 -5.19 -2.70
C ILE A 133 -18.00 -3.77 -2.14
N ASN A 134 -17.65 -3.61 -0.87
CA ASN A 134 -17.79 -2.36 -0.12
C ASN A 134 -16.46 -1.83 0.45
N LYS A 135 -15.35 -2.56 0.27
CA LYS A 135 -14.00 -2.11 0.64
C LYS A 135 -12.91 -2.85 -0.12
N ILE A 136 -11.71 -2.28 -0.07
CA ILE A 136 -10.48 -2.88 -0.55
C ILE A 136 -9.60 -3.24 0.64
N VAL A 137 -9.04 -4.44 0.64
CA VAL A 137 -7.96 -4.85 1.55
C VAL A 137 -6.74 -5.21 0.71
N ALA A 138 -5.62 -4.57 0.97
CA ALA A 138 -4.42 -4.72 0.15
C ALA A 138 -3.28 -5.42 0.90
N PHE A 139 -2.71 -6.43 0.24
CA PHE A 139 -1.49 -7.12 0.66
C PHE A 139 -0.38 -6.89 -0.37
N GLY A 140 0.87 -6.94 0.07
CA GLY A 140 2.00 -6.77 -0.83
C GLY A 140 3.21 -6.11 -0.20
N ASP A 141 3.95 -5.38 -1.02
CA ASP A 141 5.22 -4.75 -0.67
C ASP A 141 5.23 -3.22 -0.86
N SER A 142 6.38 -2.63 -1.17
CA SER A 142 6.59 -1.18 -1.28
C SER A 142 5.83 -0.53 -2.43
N LEU A 143 5.43 -1.28 -3.47
CA LEU A 143 4.56 -0.74 -4.52
C LEU A 143 3.14 -0.48 -4.03
N SER A 144 2.77 -1.10 -2.90
CA SER A 144 1.42 -1.08 -2.33
C SER A 144 1.38 -0.49 -0.91
N ASP A 145 2.50 -0.41 -0.20
CA ASP A 145 2.58 0.16 1.14
C ASP A 145 2.21 1.64 1.11
N MET A 146 1.26 2.00 1.96
CA MET A 146 0.78 3.37 2.12
C MET A 146 1.45 4.07 3.31
N GLN A 147 1.78 3.36 4.40
CA GLN A 147 2.40 3.96 5.59
C GLN A 147 2.89 2.93 6.64
N ASN A 148 2.76 1.64 6.41
CA ASN A 148 3.05 0.61 7.41
C ASN A 148 4.54 0.61 7.77
N MET A 149 5.44 0.61 6.77
CA MET A 149 6.87 0.76 7.02
C MET A 149 7.22 2.13 7.63
N TYR A 150 6.49 3.17 7.24
CA TYR A 150 6.67 4.52 7.76
C TYR A 150 6.36 4.61 9.26
N ASN A 151 5.22 4.07 9.69
CA ASN A 151 4.90 3.96 11.11
C ASN A 151 5.86 3.02 11.86
N ALA A 152 6.20 1.88 11.26
CA ALA A 152 7.09 0.89 11.87
C ALA A 152 8.50 1.42 12.18
N THR A 153 8.89 2.52 11.53
CA THR A 153 10.21 3.15 11.66
C THR A 153 10.13 4.54 12.28
N ASP A 154 9.06 4.85 13.03
CA ASP A 154 8.85 6.16 13.64
C ASP A 154 9.02 7.32 12.65
N TRP A 155 8.45 7.14 11.45
CA TRP A 155 8.43 8.11 10.36
C TRP A 155 9.80 8.44 9.75
N VAL A 156 10.76 7.53 9.91
CA VAL A 156 12.12 7.65 9.33
C VAL A 156 12.16 7.11 7.89
N LEU A 157 11.48 6.00 7.60
CA LEU A 157 11.58 5.30 6.32
C LEU A 157 10.20 5.09 5.66
N PRO A 158 9.96 5.63 4.45
CA PRO A 158 10.89 6.42 3.66
C PRO A 158 10.99 7.88 4.14
N ASN A 159 12.08 8.57 3.80
CA ASN A 159 12.35 9.93 4.23
C ASN A 159 11.27 10.89 3.71
N LYS A 160 10.57 11.55 4.63
CA LYS A 160 9.42 12.43 4.32
C LYS A 160 9.71 13.61 3.40
N ASN A 161 10.97 14.00 3.22
CA ASN A 161 11.33 15.09 2.31
C ASN A 161 11.51 14.62 0.86
N SER A 162 11.76 13.32 0.66
CA SER A 162 11.94 12.70 -0.66
C SER A 162 10.76 11.80 -1.06
N TYR A 163 9.88 11.45 -0.14
CA TYR A 163 8.82 10.48 -0.34
C TYR A 163 7.51 10.95 0.27
N PHE A 164 6.40 10.64 -0.39
CA PHE A 164 5.10 11.20 -0.04
C PHE A 164 4.44 10.41 1.08
N ALA A 165 4.39 10.99 2.29
CA ALA A 165 3.55 10.51 3.38
C ALA A 165 3.62 8.99 3.62
N GLY A 166 4.84 8.42 3.55
CA GLY A 166 5.09 6.98 3.75
C GLY A 166 5.03 6.11 2.49
N ARG A 167 4.56 6.62 1.34
CA ARG A 167 4.59 5.91 0.06
C ARG A 167 5.99 5.92 -0.53
N PHE A 168 6.40 4.82 -1.17
CA PHE A 168 7.64 4.74 -1.95
C PHE A 168 7.46 5.35 -3.34
N SER A 169 6.99 6.60 -3.39
CA SER A 169 6.81 7.37 -4.61
C SER A 169 6.79 8.87 -4.27
N ASN A 170 6.68 9.72 -5.29
CA ASN A 170 6.57 11.17 -5.12
C ASN A 170 5.15 11.65 -4.84
N ASP A 171 4.14 10.79 -4.86
CA ASP A 171 2.74 11.03 -4.42
C ASP A 171 2.06 9.67 -4.15
N LYS A 172 0.73 9.64 -4.19
CA LYS A 172 -0.15 8.47 -4.20
C LYS A 172 0.40 7.28 -5.01
N ASN A 173 0.20 6.07 -4.48
CA ASN A 173 0.50 4.82 -5.18
C ASN A 173 -0.75 4.31 -5.94
N TRP A 174 -0.64 3.16 -6.62
CA TRP A 174 -1.72 2.65 -7.48
C TRP A 174 -3.01 2.30 -6.71
N LEU A 175 -2.88 1.95 -5.43
CA LEU A 175 -3.99 1.63 -4.54
C LEU A 175 -4.75 2.87 -4.10
N ASP A 176 -4.05 3.99 -3.87
CA ASP A 176 -4.70 5.29 -3.64
C ASP A 176 -5.62 5.65 -4.82
N TYR A 177 -5.15 5.45 -6.06
CA TYR A 177 -5.94 5.70 -7.27
C TYR A 177 -7.08 4.69 -7.47
N LEU A 178 -6.82 3.38 -7.26
CA LEU A 178 -7.84 2.34 -7.35
C LEU A 178 -9.00 2.61 -6.37
N SER A 179 -8.68 2.90 -5.12
CA SER A 179 -9.65 3.23 -4.07
C SER A 179 -10.49 4.45 -4.44
N ALA A 180 -9.84 5.54 -4.85
CA ALA A 180 -10.53 6.76 -5.25
C ALA A 180 -11.45 6.55 -6.46
N ASN A 181 -10.96 5.84 -7.49
CA ASN A 181 -11.72 5.61 -8.71
C ASN A 181 -12.87 4.62 -8.53
N LEU A 182 -12.75 3.64 -7.62
CA LEU A 182 -13.84 2.73 -7.25
C LEU A 182 -14.78 3.34 -6.20
N ASN A 183 -14.44 4.49 -5.63
CA ASN A 183 -15.13 5.10 -4.49
C ASN A 183 -15.29 4.12 -3.31
N LEU A 184 -14.24 3.32 -3.04
CA LEU A 184 -14.24 2.33 -1.97
C LEU A 184 -13.19 2.69 -0.90
N PRO A 185 -13.50 2.53 0.40
CA PRO A 185 -12.49 2.63 1.44
C PRO A 185 -11.43 1.55 1.25
N ILE A 186 -10.17 1.88 1.56
CA ILE A 186 -9.04 0.96 1.46
C ILE A 186 -8.34 0.79 2.80
N TYR A 187 -7.97 -0.45 3.11
CA TYR A 187 -7.20 -0.82 4.29
C TYR A 187 -5.97 -1.61 3.86
N ASN A 188 -4.79 -1.14 4.25
CA ASN A 188 -3.52 -1.59 3.69
C ASN A 188 -2.72 -2.40 4.70
N TRP A 189 -2.44 -3.66 4.37
CA TRP A 189 -1.55 -4.56 5.09
C TRP A 189 -0.21 -4.76 4.36
N ALA A 190 -0.03 -4.20 3.17
CA ALA A 190 1.25 -4.23 2.46
C ALA A 190 2.34 -3.54 3.30
N VAL A 191 3.53 -4.12 3.33
CA VAL A 191 4.68 -3.57 4.07
C VAL A 191 5.87 -3.46 3.13
N ALA A 192 6.46 -2.29 3.04
CA ALA A 192 7.61 -2.10 2.18
C ALA A 192 8.78 -3.03 2.54
N GLY A 193 9.42 -3.60 1.52
CA GLY A 193 10.45 -4.63 1.71
C GLY A 193 9.90 -5.99 2.10
N ALA A 194 8.58 -6.19 2.20
CA ALA A 194 8.01 -7.54 2.38
C ALA A 194 8.45 -8.44 1.22
N ALA A 195 8.78 -9.68 1.59
CA ALA A 195 8.97 -10.77 0.65
C ALA A 195 7.73 -11.67 0.66
N ALA A 196 7.63 -12.59 -0.29
CA ALA A 196 6.57 -13.59 -0.28
C ALA A 196 6.72 -14.55 0.93
N ASP A 197 7.95 -14.87 1.33
CA ASP A 197 8.25 -15.65 2.54
C ASP A 197 8.98 -14.82 3.63
N THR A 198 9.14 -15.37 4.83
CA THR A 198 9.71 -14.61 5.95
C THR A 198 11.12 -14.13 5.64
N TYR A 199 11.33 -12.81 5.69
CA TYR A 199 12.63 -12.18 5.56
C TYR A 199 12.89 -11.20 6.71
N PHE A 200 13.80 -11.59 7.61
CA PHE A 200 14.10 -10.87 8.86
C PHE A 200 12.85 -10.63 9.73
N VAL A 201 12.56 -9.36 10.00
CA VAL A 201 11.49 -8.88 10.87
C VAL A 201 10.33 -8.28 10.07
N ILE A 202 10.43 -8.20 8.75
CA ILE A 202 9.39 -7.61 7.91
C ILE A 202 8.31 -8.68 7.67
N PRO A 203 7.02 -8.38 7.90
CA PRO A 203 5.95 -9.36 7.73
C PRO A 203 5.85 -9.83 6.28
N ASP A 204 5.97 -11.13 6.07
CA ASP A 204 5.69 -11.75 4.78
C ASP A 204 4.19 -11.73 4.46
N VAL A 205 3.82 -12.05 3.22
CA VAL A 205 2.41 -11.99 2.79
C VAL A 205 1.50 -12.93 3.59
N SER A 206 1.99 -14.08 4.08
CA SER A 206 1.20 -14.96 4.94
C SER A 206 0.94 -14.33 6.31
N GLN A 207 1.94 -13.63 6.87
CA GLN A 207 1.81 -12.87 8.12
C GLN A 207 0.88 -11.66 7.96
N GLN A 208 0.92 -10.99 6.80
CA GLN A 208 -0.03 -9.92 6.47
C GLN A 208 -1.47 -10.44 6.45
N VAL A 209 -1.74 -11.57 5.81
CA VAL A 209 -3.08 -12.21 5.81
C VAL A 209 -3.49 -12.61 7.23
N ALA A 210 -2.60 -13.24 8.00
CA ALA A 210 -2.90 -13.63 9.38
C ALA A 210 -3.20 -12.42 10.30
N SER A 211 -2.50 -11.32 10.10
CA SER A 211 -2.77 -10.05 10.77
C SER A 211 -4.15 -9.52 10.40
N TRP A 212 -4.49 -9.45 9.10
CA TRP A 212 -5.82 -9.04 8.66
C TRP A 212 -6.94 -9.89 9.30
N VAL A 213 -6.79 -11.22 9.35
CA VAL A 213 -7.75 -12.10 10.03
C VAL A 213 -7.90 -11.70 11.50
N SER A 214 -6.81 -11.38 12.19
CA SER A 214 -6.82 -11.02 13.61
C SER A 214 -7.53 -9.69 13.87
N TYR A 215 -7.28 -8.67 13.05
CA TYR A 215 -7.94 -7.36 13.16
C TYR A 215 -9.41 -7.41 12.75
N THR A 216 -9.80 -8.31 11.85
CA THR A 216 -11.18 -8.31 11.32
C THR A 216 -12.09 -9.35 11.97
N ARG A 217 -11.55 -10.33 12.72
CA ARG A 217 -12.30 -11.42 13.35
C ARG A 217 -13.56 -10.98 14.08
N ASN A 218 -13.46 -9.90 14.86
CA ASN A 218 -14.56 -9.41 15.68
C ASN A 218 -15.26 -8.18 15.08
N ALA A 219 -14.78 -7.65 13.95
CA ALA A 219 -15.32 -6.41 13.38
C ALA A 219 -16.84 -6.56 13.11
N PRO A 220 -17.70 -5.73 13.73
CA PRO A 220 -19.14 -5.85 13.58
C PRO A 220 -19.59 -5.87 12.12
N ASN A 221 -20.46 -6.83 11.80
CA ASN A 221 -21.06 -7.03 10.48
C ASN A 221 -20.05 -7.27 9.34
N TYR A 222 -18.76 -7.47 9.63
CA TYR A 222 -17.78 -7.66 8.57
C TYR A 222 -18.01 -8.97 7.81
N GLN A 223 -18.07 -8.85 6.48
CA GLN A 223 -18.27 -9.97 5.57
C GLN A 223 -17.08 -10.04 4.60
N PRO A 224 -16.11 -10.96 4.79
CA PRO A 224 -14.94 -11.08 3.92
C PRO A 224 -15.30 -11.25 2.42
N GLN A 225 -16.44 -11.87 2.11
CA GLN A 225 -16.93 -11.98 0.73
C GLN A 225 -17.31 -10.65 0.07
N ASN A 226 -17.51 -9.58 0.84
CA ASN A 226 -17.83 -8.22 0.34
C ASN A 226 -16.57 -7.34 0.24
N THR A 227 -15.38 -7.94 0.26
CA THR A 227 -14.09 -7.24 0.17
C THR A 227 -13.40 -7.60 -1.15
N LEU A 228 -12.82 -6.59 -1.82
CA LEU A 228 -11.83 -6.79 -2.88
C LEU A 228 -10.45 -6.90 -2.25
N PHE A 229 -9.88 -8.10 -2.26
CA PHE A 229 -8.50 -8.31 -1.83
C PHE A 229 -7.56 -8.07 -2.99
N THR A 230 -6.49 -7.31 -2.78
CA THR A 230 -5.45 -7.12 -3.79
C THR A 230 -4.14 -7.74 -3.32
N LEU A 231 -3.39 -8.35 -4.23
CA LEU A 231 -2.05 -8.86 -3.96
C LEU A 231 -1.08 -8.46 -5.08
N LEU A 232 0.01 -7.79 -4.71
CA LEU A 232 1.18 -7.53 -5.54
C LEU A 232 2.44 -7.76 -4.69
N ILE A 233 3.20 -8.81 -4.98
CA ILE A 233 4.37 -9.25 -4.20
C ILE A 233 5.39 -9.91 -5.14
N GLY A 234 6.60 -10.21 -4.63
CA GLY A 234 7.66 -10.91 -5.37
C GLY A 234 8.75 -10.00 -5.94
N GLY A 235 8.53 -8.68 -5.99
CA GLY A 235 9.54 -7.73 -6.47
C GLY A 235 10.79 -7.72 -5.60
N ASN A 236 10.63 -7.66 -4.28
CA ASN A 236 11.76 -7.69 -3.35
C ASN A 236 12.49 -9.04 -3.35
N ASP A 237 11.74 -10.13 -3.46
CA ASP A 237 12.26 -11.50 -3.54
C ASP A 237 13.30 -11.66 -4.66
N LEU A 238 12.96 -11.19 -5.86
CA LEU A 238 13.81 -11.29 -7.05
C LEU A 238 14.92 -10.22 -7.06
N VAL A 239 14.63 -8.99 -6.65
CA VAL A 239 15.61 -7.88 -6.75
C VAL A 239 16.62 -7.89 -5.61
N ASN A 240 16.19 -8.18 -4.38
CA ASN A 240 16.95 -7.92 -3.16
C ASN A 240 17.30 -9.18 -2.36
N TYR A 241 16.52 -10.25 -2.44
CA TYR A 241 16.63 -11.39 -1.50
C TYR A 241 17.13 -12.69 -2.14
N GLY A 242 17.21 -12.75 -3.47
CA GLY A 242 17.72 -13.93 -4.19
C GLY A 242 16.85 -15.17 -3.98
N ARG A 243 15.54 -14.98 -3.79
CA ARG A 243 14.59 -16.10 -3.67
C ARG A 243 14.33 -16.71 -5.04
N THR A 244 14.02 -18.00 -5.04
CA THR A 244 13.61 -18.70 -6.27
C THR A 244 12.13 -18.44 -6.56
N VAL A 245 11.75 -18.47 -7.83
CA VAL A 245 10.34 -18.36 -8.25
C VAL A 245 9.46 -19.40 -7.55
N ALA A 246 9.93 -20.63 -7.39
CA ALA A 246 9.20 -21.70 -6.71
C ALA A 246 8.89 -21.35 -5.24
N THR A 247 9.82 -20.70 -4.53
CA THR A 247 9.61 -20.23 -3.15
C THR A 247 8.53 -19.16 -3.10
N ILE A 248 8.56 -18.20 -4.03
CA ILE A 248 7.57 -17.12 -4.11
C ILE A 248 6.18 -17.68 -4.36
N ILE A 249 6.02 -18.54 -5.37
CA ILE A 249 4.74 -19.17 -5.71
C ILE A 249 4.19 -20.01 -4.56
N ALA A 250 5.03 -20.80 -3.88
CA ALA A 250 4.58 -21.59 -2.74
C ALA A 250 4.04 -20.70 -1.60
N ALA A 251 4.67 -19.54 -1.38
CA ALA A 251 4.25 -18.61 -0.33
C ALA A 251 2.99 -17.82 -0.73
N GLU A 252 2.86 -17.39 -1.99
CA GLU A 252 1.62 -16.81 -2.53
C GLU A 252 0.47 -17.80 -2.44
N GLN A 253 0.69 -19.05 -2.85
CA GLN A 253 -0.32 -20.12 -2.77
C GLN A 253 -0.79 -20.34 -1.32
N LYS A 254 0.14 -20.37 -0.37
CA LYS A 254 -0.18 -20.49 1.06
C LYS A 254 -1.02 -19.31 1.56
N ALA A 255 -0.61 -18.07 1.26
CA ALA A 255 -1.33 -16.88 1.68
C ALA A 255 -2.73 -16.79 1.07
N LEU A 256 -2.87 -17.08 -0.22
CA LEU A 256 -4.16 -17.12 -0.91
C LEU A 256 -5.07 -18.23 -0.38
N THR A 257 -4.51 -19.41 -0.08
CA THR A 257 -5.27 -20.51 0.56
C THR A 257 -5.82 -20.09 1.92
N ASN A 258 -5.00 -19.44 2.75
CA ASN A 258 -5.44 -18.93 4.05
C ASN A 258 -6.48 -17.81 3.93
N LEU A 259 -6.32 -16.91 2.96
CA LEU A 259 -7.29 -15.85 2.67
C LEU A 259 -8.66 -16.44 2.28
N ILE A 260 -8.66 -17.43 1.38
CA ILE A 260 -9.89 -18.12 0.94
C ILE A 260 -10.53 -18.87 2.11
N ALA A 261 -9.73 -19.58 2.92
CA ALA A 261 -10.22 -20.27 4.11
C ALA A 261 -10.84 -19.32 5.15
N ALA A 262 -10.35 -18.08 5.23
CA ALA A 262 -10.92 -17.01 6.05
C ALA A 262 -12.15 -16.31 5.41
N GLY A 263 -12.66 -16.82 4.29
CA GLY A 263 -13.86 -16.33 3.62
C GLY A 263 -13.62 -15.29 2.52
N GLY A 264 -12.37 -14.98 2.19
CA GLY A 264 -12.04 -14.09 1.07
C GLY A 264 -12.47 -14.67 -0.27
N LYS A 265 -13.29 -13.94 -1.03
CA LYS A 265 -13.83 -14.42 -2.32
C LYS A 265 -13.39 -13.63 -3.54
N ASN A 266 -13.18 -12.32 -3.43
CA ASN A 266 -12.83 -11.47 -4.57
C ASN A 266 -11.36 -11.09 -4.50
N ILE A 267 -10.55 -11.64 -5.39
CA ILE A 267 -9.09 -11.50 -5.34
C ILE A 267 -8.59 -10.95 -6.67
N LEU A 268 -8.03 -9.74 -6.62
CA LEU A 268 -7.27 -9.12 -7.68
C LEU A 268 -5.78 -9.41 -7.44
N LEU A 269 -5.26 -10.41 -8.14
CA LEU A 269 -3.81 -10.64 -8.21
C LEU A 269 -3.23 -9.71 -9.27
N VAL A 270 -2.13 -9.05 -8.99
CA VAL A 270 -1.41 -8.22 -9.95
C VAL A 270 -0.11 -8.92 -10.28
N ASN A 271 0.10 -9.26 -11.55
CA ASN A 271 1.37 -9.87 -11.96
C ASN A 271 2.52 -8.87 -11.87
N LEU A 272 3.74 -9.35 -11.75
CA LEU A 272 4.90 -8.51 -11.47
C LEU A 272 5.34 -7.77 -12.74
N PRO A 273 5.42 -6.42 -12.74
CA PRO A 273 6.09 -5.68 -13.80
C PRO A 273 7.54 -6.14 -14.00
N ASP A 274 8.10 -5.95 -15.20
CA ASP A 274 9.51 -6.28 -15.46
C ASP A 274 10.46 -5.35 -14.67
N VAL A 275 10.72 -5.73 -13.42
CA VAL A 275 11.57 -4.99 -12.48
C VAL A 275 13.03 -4.95 -12.93
N SER A 276 13.45 -5.83 -13.84
CA SER A 276 14.82 -5.82 -14.40
C SER A 276 15.12 -4.54 -15.20
N ARG A 277 14.07 -3.80 -15.60
CA ARG A 277 14.17 -2.54 -16.35
C ARG A 277 14.29 -1.31 -15.44
N ALA A 278 14.27 -1.47 -14.12
CA ALA A 278 14.43 -0.36 -13.19
C ALA A 278 15.87 0.19 -13.19
N PRO A 279 16.08 1.49 -12.90
CA PRO A 279 17.41 2.10 -12.94
C PRO A 279 18.47 1.43 -12.07
N VAL A 280 18.09 0.72 -11.00
CA VAL A 280 18.98 -0.07 -10.14
C VAL A 280 19.77 -1.12 -10.94
N PHE A 281 19.24 -1.60 -12.07
CA PHE A 281 19.90 -2.58 -12.92
C PHE A 281 20.92 -1.98 -13.89
N ALA A 282 21.02 -0.65 -13.99
CA ALA A 282 22.05 0.00 -14.81
C ALA A 282 23.49 -0.35 -14.39
N THR A 283 23.69 -0.75 -13.14
CA THR A 283 24.99 -1.17 -12.59
C THR A 283 25.04 -2.64 -12.17
N ARG A 284 24.01 -3.43 -12.52
CA ARG A 284 23.92 -4.86 -12.15
C ARG A 284 24.17 -5.75 -13.37
N THR A 285 24.71 -6.94 -13.13
CA THR A 285 25.01 -7.92 -14.19
C THR A 285 23.93 -9.00 -14.33
N ASP A 286 22.92 -9.01 -13.47
CA ASP A 286 21.90 -10.06 -13.36
C ASP A 286 20.54 -9.68 -13.95
N ALA A 287 20.42 -8.55 -14.65
CA ALA A 287 19.15 -8.07 -15.22
C ALA A 287 18.45 -9.11 -16.11
N ALA A 288 19.19 -9.81 -16.97
CA ALA A 288 18.64 -10.86 -17.83
C ALA A 288 18.06 -12.04 -17.04
N SER A 289 18.73 -12.45 -15.95
CA SER A 289 18.24 -13.52 -15.08
C SER A 289 17.00 -13.08 -14.30
N VAL A 290 16.97 -11.85 -13.80
CA VAL A 290 15.78 -11.31 -13.11
C VAL A 290 14.60 -11.21 -14.07
N LYS A 291 14.83 -10.80 -15.33
CA LYS A 291 13.78 -10.77 -16.36
C LYS A 291 13.16 -12.17 -16.57
N GLU A 292 13.99 -13.19 -16.75
CA GLU A 292 13.53 -14.58 -16.91
C GLU A 292 12.74 -15.05 -15.67
N GLN A 293 13.20 -14.69 -14.47
CA GLN A 293 12.49 -15.00 -13.22
C GLN A 293 11.13 -14.30 -13.13
N VAL A 294 11.00 -13.05 -13.58
CA VAL A 294 9.72 -12.33 -13.64
C VAL A 294 8.77 -13.02 -14.63
N GLU A 295 9.24 -13.37 -15.82
CA GLU A 295 8.44 -14.10 -16.82
C GLU A 295 7.98 -15.45 -16.28
N GLN A 296 8.88 -16.20 -15.64
CA GLN A 296 8.56 -17.48 -15.01
C GLN A 296 7.57 -17.32 -13.83
N LEU A 297 7.73 -16.29 -13.00
CA LEU A 297 6.82 -16.00 -11.90
C LEU A 297 5.41 -15.69 -12.42
N ASN A 298 5.30 -14.80 -13.39
CA ASN A 298 4.01 -14.40 -13.96
C ASN A 298 3.29 -15.59 -14.63
N GLN A 299 4.03 -16.48 -15.30
CA GLN A 299 3.47 -17.72 -15.84
C GLN A 299 2.98 -18.66 -14.72
N GLN A 300 3.77 -18.89 -13.68
CA GLN A 300 3.37 -19.77 -12.58
C GLN A 300 2.22 -19.18 -11.74
N GLN A 301 2.10 -17.85 -11.66
CA GLN A 301 0.93 -17.20 -11.07
C GLN A 301 -0.34 -17.52 -11.86
N ALA A 302 -0.28 -17.52 -13.20
CA ALA A 302 -1.41 -17.92 -14.04
C ALA A 302 -1.81 -19.38 -13.80
N ASP A 303 -0.84 -20.30 -13.71
CA ASP A 303 -1.06 -21.72 -13.44
C ASP A 303 -1.65 -21.95 -12.03
N MET A 304 -1.13 -21.23 -11.03
CA MET A 304 -1.65 -21.22 -9.66
C MET A 304 -3.12 -20.75 -9.62
N VAL A 305 -3.45 -19.66 -10.32
CA VAL A 305 -4.82 -19.13 -10.41
C VAL A 305 -5.75 -20.10 -11.14
N ALA A 306 -5.29 -20.77 -12.20
CA ALA A 306 -6.07 -21.81 -12.88
C ALA A 306 -6.39 -22.98 -11.93
N THR A 307 -5.41 -23.38 -11.10
CA THR A 307 -5.58 -24.41 -10.07
C THR A 307 -6.60 -23.98 -9.00
N PHE A 308 -6.52 -22.75 -8.50
CA PHE A 308 -7.52 -22.20 -7.57
C PHE A 308 -8.93 -22.22 -8.18
N LYS A 309 -9.08 -21.80 -9.45
CA LYS A 309 -10.38 -21.85 -10.14
C LYS A 309 -10.92 -23.28 -10.29
N ALA A 310 -10.06 -24.25 -10.60
CA ALA A 310 -10.45 -25.65 -10.69
C ALA A 310 -10.91 -26.22 -9.33
N ASN A 311 -10.21 -25.87 -8.25
CA ASN A 311 -10.49 -26.40 -6.90
C ASN A 311 -11.70 -25.76 -6.22
N TYR A 312 -11.91 -24.46 -6.42
CA TYR A 312 -12.95 -23.70 -5.70
C TYR A 312 -14.15 -23.33 -6.58
N GLY A 313 -14.04 -23.44 -7.91
CA GLY A 313 -15.11 -23.10 -8.85
C GLY A 313 -15.65 -21.69 -8.63
N ASN A 314 -16.99 -21.56 -8.64
CA ASN A 314 -17.67 -20.27 -8.44
C ASN A 314 -17.66 -19.78 -6.98
N ASN A 315 -17.04 -20.49 -6.04
CA ASN A 315 -16.94 -20.04 -4.64
C ASN A 315 -15.97 -18.86 -4.47
N ILE A 316 -15.05 -18.68 -5.42
CA ILE A 316 -14.11 -17.56 -5.46
C ILE A 316 -14.14 -16.90 -6.84
N ASN A 317 -13.79 -15.63 -6.89
CA ASN A 317 -13.48 -14.88 -8.09
C ASN A 317 -12.06 -14.35 -7.97
N ILE A 318 -11.10 -15.08 -8.52
CA ILE A 318 -9.68 -14.69 -8.58
C ILE A 318 -9.30 -14.33 -10.01
N ARG A 319 -8.72 -13.13 -10.18
CA ARG A 319 -8.40 -12.54 -11.47
C ARG A 319 -7.01 -11.93 -11.45
N ILE A 320 -6.24 -12.17 -12.51
CA ILE A 320 -4.92 -11.57 -12.69
C ILE A 320 -5.08 -10.32 -13.54
N PHE A 321 -4.66 -9.17 -13.02
CA PHE A 321 -4.45 -7.97 -13.78
C PHE A 321 -3.02 -7.92 -14.30
N ASP A 322 -2.88 -7.72 -15.61
CA ASP A 322 -1.60 -7.77 -16.32
C ASP A 322 -0.88 -6.41 -16.28
N ALA A 323 -0.27 -6.11 -15.14
CA ALA A 323 0.58 -4.95 -14.96
C ALA A 323 1.90 -5.08 -15.74
N ASN A 324 2.37 -6.30 -16.00
CA ASN A 324 3.60 -6.54 -16.77
C ASN A 324 3.50 -6.01 -18.20
N SER A 325 2.44 -6.35 -18.92
CA SER A 325 2.21 -5.83 -20.28
C SER A 325 2.03 -4.32 -20.29
N LEU A 326 1.29 -3.75 -19.33
CA LEU A 326 1.10 -2.31 -19.22
C LEU A 326 2.44 -1.57 -19.01
N PHE A 327 3.27 -2.06 -18.10
CA PHE A 327 4.57 -1.46 -17.79
C PHE A 327 5.56 -1.62 -18.96
N THR A 328 5.51 -2.76 -19.65
CA THR A 328 6.30 -2.99 -20.86
C THR A 328 5.93 -2.01 -21.97
N ASP A 329 4.63 -1.79 -22.21
CA ASP A 329 4.16 -0.82 -23.19
C ASP A 329 4.54 0.61 -22.79
N LEU A 330 4.44 0.96 -21.50
CA LEU A 330 4.89 2.26 -20.99
C LEU A 330 6.37 2.53 -21.30
N LEU A 331 7.24 1.56 -21.02
CA LEU A 331 8.67 1.75 -21.23
C LEU A 331 9.08 1.71 -22.71
N ASN A 332 8.33 1.00 -23.56
CA ASN A 332 8.61 0.89 -24.99
C ASN A 332 7.99 2.03 -25.81
N ASN A 333 6.85 2.56 -25.37
CA ASN A 333 6.09 3.62 -26.05
C ASN A 333 5.81 4.81 -25.10
N PRO A 334 6.84 5.41 -24.46
CA PRO A 334 6.63 6.37 -23.37
C PRO A 334 5.87 7.64 -23.78
N SER A 335 5.98 8.07 -25.04
CA SER A 335 5.26 9.24 -25.56
C SER A 335 3.73 9.06 -25.53
N LYS A 336 3.21 7.82 -25.70
CA LYS A 336 1.79 7.49 -25.55
C LYS A 336 1.26 7.85 -24.15
N TYR A 337 2.15 7.87 -23.17
CA TYR A 337 1.85 8.07 -21.76
C TYR A 337 2.35 9.42 -21.22
N GLY A 338 2.81 10.33 -22.09
CA GLY A 338 3.34 11.63 -21.66
C GLY A 338 4.68 11.54 -20.91
N VAL A 339 5.39 10.42 -21.04
CA VAL A 339 6.70 10.16 -20.42
C VAL A 339 7.81 10.40 -21.45
N ASN A 340 8.95 10.90 -21.00
CA ASN A 340 10.15 11.08 -21.83
C ASN A 340 11.42 10.47 -21.22
N ASN A 341 11.39 10.05 -19.95
CA ASN A 341 12.51 9.36 -19.30
C ASN A 341 12.07 8.03 -18.69
N THR A 342 12.59 6.94 -19.25
CA THR A 342 12.29 5.56 -18.86
C THR A 342 13.48 4.83 -18.26
N THR A 343 14.65 5.48 -18.15
CA THR A 343 15.91 4.81 -17.79
C THR A 343 16.57 5.38 -16.55
N GLN A 344 16.28 6.65 -16.20
CA GLN A 344 16.82 7.30 -15.02
C GLN A 344 15.74 7.48 -13.95
N SER A 345 16.18 7.49 -12.69
CA SER A 345 15.38 8.00 -11.58
C SER A 345 15.26 9.52 -11.64
N CYS A 346 14.11 10.08 -11.25
CA CYS A 346 13.97 11.52 -11.07
C CYS A 346 14.84 12.02 -9.90
N LEU A 347 14.89 11.31 -8.76
CA LEU A 347 15.81 11.61 -7.66
C LEU A 347 17.26 11.42 -8.09
N ASN A 348 18.15 12.30 -7.63
CA ASN A 348 19.57 12.26 -7.95
C ASN A 348 20.33 11.22 -7.11
N ILE A 349 20.02 9.96 -7.33
CA ILE A 349 20.63 8.80 -6.65
C ILE A 349 21.50 8.07 -7.68
N SER A 350 22.79 7.90 -7.39
CA SER A 350 23.75 7.30 -8.34
C SER A 350 24.23 5.91 -7.94
N SER A 351 23.93 5.45 -6.72
CA SER A 351 24.33 4.14 -6.22
C SER A 351 23.19 3.46 -5.47
N SER A 352 23.09 2.14 -5.64
CA SER A 352 22.09 1.34 -4.93
C SER A 352 22.49 1.13 -3.47
N SER A 353 21.64 1.57 -2.55
CA SER A 353 21.77 1.33 -1.12
C SER A 353 20.40 1.39 -0.47
N THR A 354 20.14 0.51 0.48
CA THR A 354 18.92 0.59 1.31
C THR A 354 18.88 1.83 2.19
N LEU A 355 20.02 2.46 2.48
CA LEU A 355 20.07 3.72 3.21
C LEU A 355 19.51 4.90 2.38
N ASN A 356 19.39 4.75 1.05
CA ASN A 356 18.86 5.82 0.21
C ASN A 356 17.45 6.24 0.64
N TYR A 357 16.64 5.31 1.14
CA TYR A 357 15.28 5.59 1.62
C TYR A 357 15.25 6.39 2.92
N THR A 358 16.38 6.56 3.62
CA THR A 358 16.48 7.33 4.89
C THR A 358 16.99 8.75 4.68
N TYR A 359 17.55 9.05 3.50
CA TYR A 359 18.13 10.34 3.19
C TYR A 359 17.18 11.24 2.39
N ALA A 360 17.37 12.55 2.57
CA ALA A 360 16.75 13.54 1.73
C ALA A 360 17.53 13.64 0.40
N TRP A 361 16.83 13.62 -0.73
CA TRP A 361 17.39 13.71 -2.07
C TRP A 361 16.74 14.84 -2.84
N SER A 362 17.54 15.54 -3.63
CA SER A 362 17.01 16.48 -4.62
C SER A 362 16.74 15.77 -5.95
N PRO A 363 15.77 16.24 -6.76
CA PRO A 363 15.64 15.80 -8.14
C PRO A 363 16.92 16.07 -8.95
N ARG A 364 17.15 15.29 -10.00
CA ARG A 364 18.18 15.57 -11.00
C ARG A 364 17.87 16.86 -11.75
N SER A 365 18.90 17.49 -12.29
CA SER A 365 18.76 18.71 -13.10
C SER A 365 17.85 18.53 -14.32
N ASN A 366 17.79 17.33 -14.90
CA ASN A 366 16.90 17.00 -16.02
C ASN A 366 15.50 16.53 -15.58
N CYS A 367 15.23 16.38 -14.28
CA CYS A 367 13.89 16.13 -13.76
C CYS A 367 13.24 17.44 -13.30
N THR A 368 12.75 18.21 -14.27
CA THR A 368 11.99 19.45 -14.02
C THR A 368 10.49 19.21 -13.83
N ASN A 369 10.02 18.02 -14.18
CA ASN A 369 8.66 17.54 -13.98
C ASN A 369 8.71 16.04 -13.68
N ALA A 370 8.29 15.61 -12.48
CA ALA A 370 8.34 14.20 -12.12
C ALA A 370 7.43 13.32 -13.00
N ASP A 371 6.34 13.88 -13.53
CA ASP A 371 5.37 13.11 -14.31
C ASP A 371 5.91 12.67 -15.67
N THR A 372 7.02 13.26 -16.15
CA THR A 372 7.68 12.84 -17.39
C THR A 372 8.68 11.69 -17.17
N PHE A 373 8.88 11.25 -15.93
CA PHE A 373 9.74 10.13 -15.55
C PHE A 373 8.90 8.91 -15.16
N VAL A 374 9.33 7.71 -15.57
CA VAL A 374 8.72 6.47 -15.06
C VAL A 374 9.10 6.24 -13.60
N PHE A 375 10.37 6.47 -13.26
CA PHE A 375 10.96 6.10 -11.98
C PHE A 375 11.21 7.32 -11.09
N TRP A 376 10.75 7.25 -9.84
CA TRP A 376 11.03 8.27 -8.83
C TRP A 376 12.43 8.09 -8.25
N ASP A 377 12.74 6.89 -7.76
CA ASP A 377 14.06 6.48 -7.30
C ASP A 377 14.64 5.38 -8.20
N LEU A 378 15.66 4.66 -7.75
CA LEU A 378 16.30 3.62 -8.57
C LEU A 378 15.42 2.38 -8.81
N LEU A 379 14.31 2.22 -8.10
CA LEU A 379 13.46 1.04 -8.16
C LEU A 379 11.98 1.39 -8.34
N HIS A 380 11.48 2.39 -7.60
CA HIS A 380 10.06 2.67 -7.50
C HIS A 380 9.56 3.66 -8.56
N PRO A 381 8.34 3.45 -9.07
CA PRO A 381 7.74 4.34 -10.05
C PRO A 381 7.31 5.68 -9.45
N THR A 382 7.19 6.70 -10.31
CA THR A 382 6.53 7.96 -9.99
C THR A 382 5.03 7.76 -9.80
N THR A 383 4.36 8.74 -9.19
CA THR A 383 2.91 8.71 -9.02
C THR A 383 2.17 8.71 -10.35
N HIS A 384 2.75 9.32 -11.40
CA HIS A 384 2.17 9.28 -12.74
C HIS A 384 2.08 7.85 -13.26
N THR A 385 3.16 7.08 -13.12
CA THR A 385 3.16 5.64 -13.45
C THR A 385 2.19 4.85 -12.55
N HIS A 386 2.13 5.15 -11.25
CA HIS A 386 1.14 4.54 -10.36
C HIS A 386 -0.31 4.89 -10.74
N LYS A 387 -0.57 6.09 -11.24
CA LYS A 387 -1.88 6.51 -11.72
C LYS A 387 -2.29 5.70 -12.93
N LEU A 388 -1.39 5.53 -13.91
CA LEU A 388 -1.65 4.67 -15.07
C LEU A 388 -1.99 3.24 -14.63
N LEU A 389 -1.26 2.70 -13.66
CA LEU A 389 -1.52 1.39 -13.09
C LEU A 389 -2.88 1.32 -12.40
N GLY A 390 -3.18 2.29 -11.52
CA GLY A 390 -4.43 2.36 -10.76
C GLY A 390 -5.67 2.55 -11.65
N ASP A 391 -5.60 3.40 -12.67
CA ASP A 391 -6.68 3.62 -13.63
C ASP A 391 -7.00 2.35 -14.44
N ASN A 392 -5.97 1.65 -14.93
CA ASN A 392 -6.16 0.39 -15.66
C ASN A 392 -6.65 -0.73 -14.75
N ALA A 393 -6.13 -0.84 -13.54
CA ALA A 393 -6.61 -1.77 -12.53
C ALA A 393 -8.08 -1.49 -12.15
N THR A 394 -8.49 -0.22 -12.11
CA THR A 394 -9.89 0.17 -11.89
C THR A 394 -10.80 -0.36 -12.99
N ASN A 395 -10.43 -0.13 -14.26
CA ASN A 395 -11.20 -0.62 -15.40
C ASN A 395 -11.33 -2.14 -15.38
N PHE A 396 -10.21 -2.83 -15.09
CA PHE A 396 -10.20 -4.27 -14.93
C PHE A 396 -11.09 -4.73 -13.77
N ALA A 397 -11.03 -4.05 -12.63
CA ALA A 397 -11.82 -4.41 -11.45
C ALA A 397 -13.33 -4.26 -11.71
N ARG A 398 -13.76 -3.14 -12.31
CA ARG A 398 -15.17 -2.91 -12.69
C ARG A 398 -15.70 -3.95 -13.67
N ALA A 399 -14.85 -4.44 -14.57
CA ALA A 399 -15.24 -5.44 -15.56
C ALA A 399 -15.33 -6.87 -14.98
N ASN A 400 -14.68 -7.15 -13.85
CA ASN A 400 -14.50 -8.51 -13.36
C ASN A 400 -15.08 -8.79 -11.97
N PHE A 401 -15.45 -7.77 -11.20
CA PHE A 401 -15.93 -7.91 -9.83
C PHE A 401 -17.22 -7.14 -9.60
N ASN A 402 -18.04 -7.60 -8.65
CA ASN A 402 -19.28 -6.94 -8.25
C ASN A 402 -18.98 -5.74 -7.34
N ILE A 403 -18.45 -4.66 -7.92
CA ILE A 403 -18.18 -3.41 -7.22
C ILE A 403 -19.51 -2.75 -6.85
N GLY A 404 -19.72 -2.46 -5.56
CA GLY A 404 -20.88 -1.73 -5.12
C GLY A 404 -20.94 -0.33 -5.75
N SER A 405 -22.09 0.04 -6.30
CA SER A 405 -22.40 1.45 -6.55
C SER A 405 -22.72 2.09 -5.21
N ASN A 406 -21.80 2.90 -4.69
CA ASN A 406 -22.06 3.74 -3.51
C ASN A 406 -22.96 4.92 -3.85
#